data_AF-A0A969T2S9-F1
#
_entry.id   AF-A0A969T2S9-F1
#
_cell.length_a   1.000
_cell.length_b   1.000
_cell.length_c   1.000
_cell.angle_alpha   90.00
_cell.angle_beta   90.00
_cell.angle_gamma   90.00
#
_symmetry.space_group_name_H-M   'P 1'
#
loop_
_entity.id
_entity.type
_entity.pdbx_description
1 polymer ?
#
loop_
_entity_poly.entity_id
_entity_poly.type
_entity_poly.pdbx_seq_one_letter_code
_entity_poly.pdbx_strand_id
1 'polypeptide(L)'
;MSGIQSFLFWQWPAATWWRHSLISRLTGWLGRWGESSLLVRWLDPLCLLGVAVYYGLASQASTGPLGLVLLGLVALLGLRWLTQPPAMTGIHLSLALVWLVATVATVFSPVSYAALDGWIKLTLYLLGFMLLHEVLQKPQHRSWLVGILLLISLGLGTYGLRQYFYGAAELATWVDPESGLAGTTRVYSYLRNPNLYGGYLVPLLPLGLAAMWRWSSWGWKLMAGFTTAVNLACLLLTYSRGAWIGGLVSISVMGLLLAQWMLIYLPVRWRRWTIPALMGGGILVLAVGILTLEPLRLRVLSMFQGRGDTSNNFRINVW
;
A
#
# COMPACT_ATOMS: atom_id res chain seq x y z
N MET A 1 -18.58 16.14 39.41
CA MET A 1 -18.45 14.91 38.62
C MET A 1 -17.57 15.19 37.41
N SER A 2 -16.26 15.20 37.60
CA SER A 2 -15.24 15.56 36.61
C SER A 2 -14.27 14.39 36.45
N GLY A 3 -14.77 13.28 35.94
CA GLY A 3 -14.02 12.04 35.88
C GLY A 3 -14.55 11.18 34.77
N ILE A 4 -13.97 11.40 33.58
CA ILE A 4 -13.68 10.48 32.47
C ILE A 4 -13.36 11.47 31.33
N GLN A 5 -12.17 12.07 31.38
CA GLN A 5 -11.57 12.54 30.15
C GLN A 5 -11.34 11.27 29.33
N SER A 6 -12.11 11.13 28.26
CA SER A 6 -12.04 10.00 27.36
C SER A 6 -10.58 9.79 26.97
N PHE A 7 -9.97 8.69 27.43
CA PHE A 7 -8.68 8.19 26.95
C PHE A 7 -8.88 7.73 25.50
N LEU A 8 -9.10 8.67 24.59
CA LEU A 8 -9.09 8.40 23.17
C LEU A 8 -7.64 8.23 22.76
N PHE A 9 -7.32 7.16 22.04
CA PHE A 9 -5.98 6.84 21.54
C PHE A 9 -5.29 8.01 20.80
N TRP A 10 -6.06 8.98 20.28
CA TRP A 10 -5.58 10.19 19.62
C TRP A 10 -5.06 11.28 20.56
N GLN A 11 -5.37 11.24 21.87
CA GLN A 11 -4.95 12.21 22.88
C GLN A 11 -3.69 11.79 23.65
N TRP A 12 -3.03 10.70 23.23
CA TRP A 12 -1.81 10.21 23.88
C TRP A 12 -0.73 11.31 23.91
N PRO A 13 -0.17 11.68 25.09
CA PRO A 13 0.80 12.78 25.24
C PRO A 13 2.21 12.31 24.81
N ALA A 14 2.32 11.92 23.54
CA ALA A 14 3.51 11.27 22.99
C ALA A 14 4.76 12.16 23.06
N ALA A 15 4.59 13.47 22.88
CA ALA A 15 5.65 14.46 23.02
C ALA A 15 6.16 14.58 24.46
N THR A 16 5.27 14.49 25.45
CA THR A 16 5.64 14.55 26.87
C THR A 16 6.41 13.29 27.27
N TRP A 17 5.93 12.12 26.84
CA TRP A 17 6.64 10.84 27.06
C TRP A 17 8.04 10.86 26.44
N TRP A 18 8.17 11.34 25.20
CA TRP A 18 9.47 11.44 24.55
C TRP A 18 10.45 12.28 25.36
N ARG A 19 10.04 13.49 25.80
CA ARG A 19 10.91 14.40 26.57
C ARG A 19 11.47 13.76 27.84
N HIS A 20 10.71 12.89 28.50
CA HIS A 20 11.15 12.21 29.72
C HIS A 20 11.90 10.88 29.48
N SER A 21 12.02 10.43 28.22
CA SER A 21 12.73 9.20 27.88
C SER A 21 14.26 9.34 28.02
N LEU A 22 14.97 8.23 28.20
CA LEU A 22 16.45 8.23 28.18
C LEU A 22 17.01 8.60 26.80
N ILE A 23 16.27 8.24 25.75
CA ILE A 23 16.64 8.53 24.36
C ILE A 23 16.66 10.05 24.12
N SER A 24 15.73 10.81 24.69
CA SER A 24 15.71 12.27 24.53
C SER A 24 16.96 12.96 25.07
N ARG A 25 17.58 12.42 26.13
CA ARG A 25 18.83 12.96 26.67
C ARG A 25 19.98 12.79 25.68
N LEU A 26 20.04 11.63 25.00
CA LEU A 26 21.00 11.39 23.91
C LEU A 26 20.71 12.32 22.72
N THR A 27 19.43 12.57 22.42
CA THR A 27 19.07 13.50 21.33
C THR A 27 19.53 14.93 21.57
N GLY A 28 19.60 15.38 22.81
CA GLY A 28 20.08 16.73 23.11
C GLY A 28 21.57 16.93 22.78
N TRP A 29 22.40 15.91 22.99
CA TRP A 29 23.83 15.97 22.69
C TRP A 29 24.11 15.78 21.19
N LEU A 30 23.50 14.76 20.58
CA LEU A 30 23.67 14.46 19.15
C LEU A 30 22.92 15.45 18.26
N GLY A 31 21.88 16.11 18.76
CA GLY A 31 21.19 17.20 18.06
C GLY A 31 22.12 18.39 17.77
N ARG A 32 22.95 18.78 18.75
CA ARG A 32 23.95 19.85 18.57
C ARG A 32 25.01 19.49 17.53
N TRP A 33 25.44 18.22 17.50
CA TRP A 33 26.30 17.71 16.43
C TRP A 33 25.57 17.71 15.07
N GLY A 34 24.27 17.38 15.07
CA GLY A 34 23.46 17.35 13.86
C GLY A 34 23.33 18.72 13.18
N GLU A 35 23.34 19.82 13.93
CA GLU A 35 23.27 21.18 13.37
C GLU A 35 24.51 21.53 12.49
N SER A 36 25.68 20.98 12.83
CA SER A 36 26.92 21.19 12.08
C SER A 36 27.22 20.09 11.05
N SER A 37 26.60 18.91 11.20
CA SER A 37 26.84 17.76 10.33
C SER A 37 26.21 17.90 8.94
N LEU A 38 27.02 17.71 7.89
CA LEU A 38 26.53 17.63 6.52
C LEU A 38 25.55 16.48 6.33
N LEU A 39 25.78 15.34 6.99
CA LEU A 39 24.91 14.17 6.87
C LEU A 39 23.48 14.49 7.34
N VAL A 40 23.35 15.17 8.48
CA VAL A 40 22.03 15.54 9.03
C VAL A 40 21.30 16.55 8.15
N ARG A 41 22.03 17.45 7.46
CA ARG A 41 21.44 18.35 6.45
C ARG A 41 20.87 17.60 5.26
N TRP A 42 21.51 16.52 4.83
CA TRP A 42 21.05 15.65 3.74
C TRP A 42 20.13 14.52 4.21
N LEU A 43 19.79 14.44 5.50
CA LEU A 43 19.05 13.30 6.05
C LEU A 43 17.66 13.15 5.42
N ASP A 44 16.92 14.25 5.28
CA ASP A 44 15.59 14.24 4.67
C ASP A 44 15.57 13.71 3.22
N PRO A 45 16.39 14.23 2.28
CA PRO A 45 16.45 13.69 0.93
C PRO A 45 17.02 12.26 0.89
N LEU A 46 17.93 11.89 1.79
CA LEU A 46 18.43 10.51 1.89
C LEU A 46 17.33 9.54 2.33
N CYS A 47 16.51 9.91 3.31
CA CYS A 47 15.36 9.11 3.75
C CYS A 47 14.34 8.96 2.61
N LEU A 48 14.05 10.03 1.89
CA LEU A 48 13.17 9.99 0.72
C LEU A 48 13.74 9.07 -0.38
N LEU A 49 15.03 9.22 -0.70
CA LEU A 49 15.71 8.40 -1.70
C LEU A 49 15.70 6.93 -1.29
N GLY A 50 16.01 6.62 -0.03
CA GLY A 50 15.98 5.26 0.49
C GLY A 50 14.60 4.63 0.35
N VAL A 51 13.54 5.35 0.72
CA VAL A 51 12.15 4.89 0.56
C VAL A 51 11.82 4.67 -0.93
N ALA A 52 12.21 5.59 -1.80
CA ALA A 52 11.99 5.46 -3.25
C ALA A 52 12.72 4.23 -3.83
N VAL A 53 13.98 4.01 -3.43
CA VAL A 53 14.78 2.83 -3.81
C VAL A 53 14.11 1.56 -3.31
N TYR A 54 13.65 1.53 -2.06
CA TYR A 54 12.93 0.37 -1.50
C TYR A 54 11.72 0.01 -2.35
N TYR A 55 10.85 0.98 -2.68
CA TYR A 55 9.66 0.72 -3.49
C TYR A 55 9.98 0.40 -4.96
N GLY A 56 11.05 0.97 -5.53
CA GLY A 56 11.54 0.63 -6.86
C GLY A 56 12.03 -0.81 -6.96
N LEU A 57 12.76 -1.27 -5.95
CA LEU A 57 13.27 -2.63 -5.86
C LEU A 57 12.21 -3.64 -5.42
N ALA A 58 11.20 -3.23 -4.66
CA ALA A 58 10.17 -4.13 -4.11
C ALA A 58 9.42 -4.93 -5.18
N SER A 59 9.37 -4.42 -6.42
CA SER A 59 8.71 -5.08 -7.55
C SER A 59 9.60 -6.08 -8.31
N GLN A 60 10.91 -6.08 -8.07
CA GLN A 60 11.91 -6.78 -8.90
C GLN A 60 12.92 -7.61 -8.12
N ALA A 61 13.28 -7.19 -6.90
CA ALA A 61 14.37 -7.78 -6.13
C ALA A 61 13.92 -9.02 -5.33
N SER A 62 14.86 -9.95 -5.14
CA SER A 62 14.69 -11.04 -4.18
C SER A 62 14.59 -10.51 -2.75
N THR A 63 14.10 -11.34 -1.83
CA THR A 63 13.85 -10.96 -0.43
C THR A 63 15.11 -10.51 0.32
N GLY A 64 16.29 -11.03 -0.04
CA GLY A 64 17.56 -10.70 0.59
C GLY A 64 17.98 -9.23 0.42
N PRO A 65 18.18 -8.73 -0.82
CA PRO A 65 18.50 -7.33 -1.08
C PRO A 65 17.48 -6.34 -0.49
N LEU A 66 16.18 -6.68 -0.51
CA LEU A 66 15.15 -5.86 0.13
C LEU A 66 15.33 -5.74 1.64
N GLY A 67 15.75 -6.83 2.30
CA GLY A 67 16.10 -6.82 3.72
C GLY A 67 17.26 -5.88 4.03
N LEU A 68 18.29 -5.84 3.18
CA LEU A 68 19.44 -4.92 3.34
C LEU A 68 19.01 -3.45 3.17
N VAL A 69 18.17 -3.16 2.18
CA VAL A 69 17.63 -1.81 2.00
C VAL A 69 16.79 -1.40 3.21
N LEU A 70 15.94 -2.29 3.74
CA LEU A 70 15.18 -2.03 4.96
C LEU A 70 16.08 -1.76 6.17
N LEU A 71 17.15 -2.54 6.35
CA LEU A 71 18.13 -2.28 7.40
C LEU A 71 18.75 -0.87 7.26
N GLY A 72 19.04 -0.45 6.02
CA GLY A 72 19.47 0.93 5.73
C GLY A 72 18.42 1.98 6.12
N LEU A 73 17.14 1.74 5.83
CA LEU A 73 16.04 2.62 6.27
C LEU A 73 15.93 2.69 7.80
N VAL A 74 16.09 1.56 8.49
CA VAL A 74 16.10 1.52 9.96
C VAL A 74 17.28 2.31 10.53
N ALA A 75 18.47 2.21 9.92
CA ALA A 75 19.63 2.99 10.32
C ALA A 75 19.39 4.50 10.13
N LEU A 76 18.79 4.92 9.01
CA LEU A 76 18.40 6.31 8.76
C LEU A 76 17.36 6.81 9.77
N LEU A 77 16.37 6.00 10.10
CA LEU A 77 15.38 6.32 11.14
C LEU A 77 16.05 6.49 12.51
N GLY A 78 16.93 5.57 12.89
CA GLY A 78 17.67 5.66 14.14
C GLY A 78 18.51 6.93 14.22
N LEU A 79 19.26 7.24 13.16
CA LEU A 79 20.03 8.48 13.08
C LEU A 79 19.15 9.73 13.18
N ARG A 80 17.96 9.69 12.59
CA ARG A 80 16.99 10.77 12.70
C ARG A 80 16.48 10.94 14.11
N TRP A 81 16.05 9.88 14.77
CA TRP A 81 15.59 9.93 16.15
C TRP A 81 16.69 10.35 17.13
N LEU A 82 17.96 10.09 16.80
CA LEU A 82 19.11 10.57 17.59
C LEU A 82 19.41 12.05 17.39
N THR A 83 19.04 12.66 16.26
CA THR A 83 19.42 14.05 15.92
C THR A 83 18.24 15.02 15.95
N GLN A 84 17.01 14.52 15.80
CA GLN A 84 15.77 15.28 15.71
C GLN A 84 14.70 14.61 16.57
N PRO A 85 13.87 15.38 17.29
CA PRO A 85 12.75 14.81 18.03
C PRO A 85 11.73 14.22 17.04
N PRO A 86 11.26 12.98 17.25
CA PRO A 86 10.31 12.33 16.36
C PRO A 86 8.93 12.98 16.45
N ALA A 87 8.23 12.99 15.32
CA ALA A 87 6.84 13.42 15.23
C ALA A 87 5.89 12.32 15.73
N MET A 88 5.88 12.10 17.05
CA MET A 88 5.10 11.04 17.68
C MET A 88 3.60 11.31 17.54
N THR A 89 2.91 10.39 16.89
CA THR A 89 1.45 10.37 16.67
C THR A 89 0.82 9.12 17.31
N GLY A 90 -0.51 9.09 17.47
CA GLY A 90 -1.22 7.91 18.02
C GLY A 90 -0.95 6.59 17.28
N ILE A 91 -0.54 6.66 16.00
CA ILE A 91 -0.14 5.50 15.19
C ILE A 91 1.03 4.74 15.84
N HIS A 92 1.96 5.44 16.50
CA HIS A 92 3.14 4.81 17.11
C HIS A 92 2.75 3.85 18.23
N LEU A 93 1.73 4.21 19.01
CA LEU A 93 1.19 3.34 20.06
C LEU A 93 0.53 2.10 19.46
N SER A 94 -0.28 2.26 18.41
CA SER A 94 -0.91 1.12 17.72
C SER A 94 0.13 0.14 17.17
N LEU A 95 1.20 0.64 16.56
CA LEU A 95 2.27 -0.19 16.04
C LEU A 95 3.09 -0.86 17.15
N ALA A 96 3.32 -0.15 18.27
CA ALA A 96 3.97 -0.72 19.44
C ALA A 96 3.14 -1.86 20.06
N LEU A 97 1.80 -1.73 20.10
CA LEU A 97 0.91 -2.79 20.57
C LEU A 97 0.94 -4.01 19.66
N VAL A 98 0.89 -3.83 18.33
CA VAL A 98 1.04 -4.93 17.36
C VAL A 98 2.39 -5.63 17.54
N TRP A 99 3.46 -4.86 17.70
CA TRP A 99 4.80 -5.40 17.94
C TRP A 99 4.90 -6.15 19.27
N LEU A 100 4.27 -5.64 20.34
CA LEU A 100 4.24 -6.31 21.64
C LEU A 100 3.52 -7.66 21.56
N VAL A 101 2.34 -7.70 20.93
CA VAL A 101 1.58 -8.95 20.72
C VAL A 101 2.41 -9.95 19.92
N ALA A 102 3.04 -9.50 18.82
CA ALA A 102 3.92 -10.35 18.02
C ALA A 102 5.12 -10.85 18.83
N THR A 103 5.69 -10.02 19.70
CA THR A 103 6.83 -10.40 20.56
C THR A 103 6.43 -11.49 21.55
N VAL A 104 5.28 -11.33 22.21
CA VAL A 104 4.72 -12.36 23.10
C VAL A 104 4.46 -13.65 22.33
N ALA A 105 3.81 -13.57 21.15
CA ALA A 105 3.56 -14.74 20.31
C ALA A 105 4.86 -15.45 19.88
N THR A 106 5.91 -14.69 19.58
CA THR A 106 7.22 -15.26 19.23
C THR A 106 7.89 -15.96 20.41
N VAL A 107 7.83 -15.36 21.61
CA VAL A 107 8.40 -15.95 22.84
C VAL A 107 7.73 -17.29 23.18
N PHE A 108 6.42 -17.40 23.00
CA PHE A 108 5.65 -18.61 23.32
C PHE A 108 5.48 -19.59 22.14
N SER A 109 6.12 -19.33 20.99
CA SER A 109 5.95 -20.18 19.81
C SER A 109 6.68 -21.52 19.95
N PRO A 110 6.03 -22.66 19.63
CA PRO A 110 6.69 -23.96 19.57
C PRO A 110 7.69 -24.08 18.42
N VAL A 111 7.64 -23.17 17.44
CA VAL A 111 8.55 -23.13 16.28
C VAL A 111 9.38 -21.84 16.33
N SER A 112 10.32 -21.79 17.27
CA SER A 112 11.02 -20.56 17.65
C SER A 112 11.82 -19.93 16.52
N TYR A 113 12.44 -20.73 15.64
CA TYR A 113 13.21 -20.21 14.50
C TYR A 113 12.32 -19.46 13.49
N ALA A 114 11.22 -20.08 13.06
CA ALA A 114 10.29 -19.46 12.11
C ALA A 114 9.60 -18.23 12.74
N ALA A 115 9.28 -18.30 14.04
CA ALA A 115 8.70 -17.19 14.77
C ALA A 115 9.67 -16.00 14.91
N LEU A 116 10.96 -16.27 15.12
CA LEU A 116 11.99 -15.24 15.18
C LEU A 116 12.21 -14.58 13.81
N ASP A 117 12.30 -15.38 12.73
CA ASP A 117 12.41 -14.86 11.37
C ASP A 117 11.21 -13.95 11.00
N GLY A 118 9.99 -14.39 11.33
CA GLY A 118 8.79 -13.58 11.16
C GLY A 118 8.81 -12.28 11.98
N TRP A 119 9.27 -12.34 13.23
CA TRP A 119 9.39 -11.18 14.12
C TRP A 119 10.44 -10.17 13.63
N ILE A 120 11.58 -10.63 13.11
CA ILE A 120 12.60 -9.77 12.51
C ILE A 120 12.00 -9.02 11.30
N LYS A 121 11.34 -9.74 10.39
CA LYS A 121 10.69 -9.14 9.22
C LYS A 121 9.63 -8.12 9.61
N LEU A 122 8.77 -8.46 10.57
CA LEU A 122 7.76 -7.55 11.10
C LEU A 122 8.40 -6.29 11.69
N THR A 123 9.46 -6.45 12.50
CA THR A 123 10.17 -5.34 13.11
C THR A 123 10.77 -4.41 12.05
N LEU A 124 11.41 -4.96 11.01
CA LEU A 124 11.93 -4.18 9.89
C LEU A 124 10.83 -3.44 9.12
N TYR A 125 9.68 -4.08 8.87
CA TYR A 125 8.55 -3.44 8.19
C TYR A 125 7.92 -2.32 9.03
N LEU A 126 7.75 -2.54 10.34
CA LEU A 126 7.21 -1.52 11.24
C LEU A 126 8.13 -0.31 11.33
N LEU A 127 9.44 -0.51 11.48
CA LEU A 127 10.41 0.59 11.50
C LEU A 127 10.53 1.28 10.14
N GLY A 128 10.54 0.53 9.03
CA GLY A 128 10.48 1.11 7.69
C GLY A 128 9.21 1.95 7.47
N PHE A 129 8.07 1.49 7.99
CA PHE A 129 6.82 2.25 7.99
C PHE A 129 6.93 3.54 8.82
N MET A 130 7.58 3.53 9.99
CA MET A 130 7.79 4.75 10.78
C MET A 130 8.57 5.80 9.99
N LEU A 131 9.65 5.38 9.30
CA LEU A 131 10.41 6.29 8.44
C LEU A 131 9.54 6.84 7.31
N LEU A 132 8.79 5.99 6.64
CA LEU A 132 7.86 6.40 5.60
C LEU A 132 6.84 7.41 6.14
N HIS A 133 6.24 7.15 7.31
CA HIS A 133 5.29 8.04 7.96
C HIS A 133 5.89 9.43 8.16
N GLU A 134 7.12 9.53 8.68
CA GLU A 134 7.78 10.81 8.88
C GLU A 134 8.15 11.51 7.56
N VAL A 135 8.65 10.78 6.56
CA VAL A 135 8.94 11.33 5.22
C VAL A 135 7.67 11.90 4.61
N LEU A 136 6.54 11.19 4.76
CA LEU A 136 5.23 11.61 4.30
C LEU A 136 4.64 12.77 5.10
N GLN A 137 5.20 13.24 6.22
CA GLN A 137 4.67 14.44 6.88
C GLN A 137 4.80 15.68 5.98
N LYS A 138 5.81 15.74 5.10
CA LYS A 138 6.03 16.86 4.16
C LYS A 138 5.18 16.71 2.88
N PRO A 139 4.29 17.67 2.53
CA PRO A 139 3.42 17.56 1.35
C PRO A 139 4.15 17.37 0.02
N GLN A 140 5.34 17.98 -0.12
CA GLN A 140 6.21 17.84 -1.29
C GLN A 140 6.70 16.40 -1.44
N HIS A 141 7.18 15.78 -0.36
CA HIS A 141 7.64 14.40 -0.35
C HIS A 141 6.50 13.42 -0.67
N ARG A 142 5.28 13.66 -0.15
CA ARG A 142 4.09 12.86 -0.52
C ARG A 142 3.89 12.86 -2.03
N SER A 143 3.91 14.04 -2.65
CA SER A 143 3.68 14.19 -4.09
C SER A 143 4.78 13.52 -4.91
N TRP A 144 6.05 13.67 -4.50
CA TRP A 144 7.18 13.02 -5.15
C TRP A 144 7.13 11.50 -5.05
N LEU A 145 6.86 10.94 -3.86
CA LEU A 145 6.74 9.49 -3.67
C LEU A 145 5.59 8.90 -4.47
N VAL A 146 4.42 9.55 -4.49
CA VAL A 146 3.29 9.12 -5.34
C VAL A 146 3.68 9.15 -6.80
N GLY A 147 4.36 10.19 -7.27
CA GLY A 147 4.85 10.26 -8.66
C GLY A 147 5.82 9.13 -9.01
N ILE A 148 6.79 8.85 -8.13
CA ILE A 148 7.73 7.75 -8.30
C ILE A 148 7.00 6.39 -8.35
N LEU A 149 6.08 6.14 -7.42
CA LEU A 149 5.28 4.91 -7.40
C LEU A 149 4.45 4.74 -8.67
N LEU A 150 3.83 5.81 -9.15
CA LEU A 150 3.07 5.78 -10.40
C LEU A 150 3.98 5.49 -11.60
N LEU A 151 5.14 6.12 -11.70
CA LEU A 151 6.10 5.87 -12.78
C LEU A 151 6.64 4.43 -12.76
N ILE A 152 6.98 3.90 -11.58
CA ILE A 152 7.37 2.48 -11.41
C ILE A 152 6.23 1.58 -11.88
N SER A 153 5.00 1.83 -11.39
CA SER A 153 3.83 1.04 -11.75
C SER A 153 3.51 1.09 -13.23
N LEU A 154 3.78 2.22 -13.89
CA LEU A 154 3.61 2.36 -15.33
C LEU A 154 4.56 1.42 -16.07
N GLY A 155 5.83 1.33 -15.66
CA GLY A 155 6.79 0.36 -16.23
C GLY A 155 6.37 -1.10 -15.98
N LEU A 156 5.85 -1.41 -14.79
CA LEU A 156 5.31 -2.74 -14.50
C LEU A 156 4.06 -3.04 -15.35
N GLY A 157 3.19 -2.05 -15.52
CA GLY A 157 1.95 -2.12 -16.28
C GLY A 157 2.18 -2.28 -17.78
N THR A 158 3.13 -1.57 -18.37
CA THR A 158 3.49 -1.75 -19.79
C THR A 158 4.03 -3.15 -20.05
N TYR A 159 4.88 -3.67 -19.17
CA TYR A 159 5.33 -5.07 -19.26
C TYR A 159 4.18 -6.06 -19.05
N GLY A 160 3.23 -5.74 -18.15
CA GLY A 160 2.04 -6.54 -17.95
C GLY A 160 1.09 -6.57 -19.15
N LEU A 161 0.88 -5.44 -19.81
CA LEU A 161 0.11 -5.38 -21.05
C LEU A 161 0.82 -6.14 -22.18
N ARG A 162 2.16 -6.07 -22.23
CA ARG A 162 2.94 -6.90 -23.15
C ARG A 162 2.68 -8.40 -22.91
N GLN A 163 2.64 -8.84 -21.66
CA GLN A 163 2.30 -10.24 -21.33
C GLN A 163 0.91 -10.63 -21.84
N TYR A 164 -0.06 -9.72 -21.78
CA TYR A 164 -1.40 -9.99 -22.31
C TYR A 164 -1.42 -10.16 -23.84
N PHE A 165 -0.74 -9.29 -24.59
CA PHE A 165 -0.76 -9.35 -26.06
C PHE A 165 0.11 -10.44 -26.68
N TYR A 166 1.29 -10.71 -26.11
CA TYR A 166 2.27 -11.65 -26.67
C TYR A 166 2.25 -13.02 -25.99
N GLY A 167 1.35 -13.22 -25.03
CA GLY A 167 1.35 -14.37 -24.14
C GLY A 167 2.33 -14.20 -22.99
N ALA A 168 1.94 -14.71 -21.83
CA ALA A 168 2.81 -14.89 -20.68
C ALA A 168 3.21 -16.36 -20.63
N ALA A 169 4.43 -16.64 -20.18
CA ALA A 169 4.80 -18.01 -19.85
C ALA A 169 3.84 -18.52 -18.78
N GLU A 170 3.19 -19.67 -19.02
CA GLU A 170 2.38 -20.31 -18.01
C GLU A 170 3.31 -20.76 -16.87
N LEU A 171 3.31 -20.02 -15.76
CA LEU A 171 3.91 -20.53 -14.55
C LEU A 171 3.03 -21.68 -14.07
N ALA A 172 3.60 -22.89 -14.08
CA ALA A 172 2.96 -24.15 -13.69
C ALA A 172 2.28 -24.13 -12.30
N THR A 173 2.47 -23.08 -11.51
CA THR A 173 1.89 -22.91 -10.17
C THR A 173 0.60 -22.09 -10.11
N TRP A 174 0.20 -21.36 -11.17
CA TRP A 174 -0.94 -20.40 -11.09
C TRP A 174 -2.08 -20.63 -12.08
N VAL A 175 -1.99 -21.68 -12.90
CA VAL A 175 -3.04 -22.09 -13.84
C VAL A 175 -3.52 -23.46 -13.40
N ASP A 176 -4.78 -23.54 -13.00
CA ASP A 176 -5.45 -24.82 -12.78
C ASP A 176 -6.01 -25.29 -14.13
N PRO A 177 -5.49 -26.40 -14.70
CA PRO A 177 -5.94 -26.91 -16.00
C PRO A 177 -7.43 -27.29 -16.01
N GLU A 178 -8.00 -27.61 -14.85
CA GLU A 178 -9.41 -28.02 -14.70
C GLU A 178 -10.35 -26.82 -14.48
N SER A 179 -9.80 -25.60 -14.37
CA SER A 179 -10.62 -24.40 -14.19
C SER A 179 -11.17 -23.91 -15.53
N GLY A 180 -12.37 -23.32 -15.54
CA GLY A 180 -12.96 -22.67 -16.72
C GLY A 180 -12.20 -21.44 -17.26
N LEU A 181 -10.99 -21.20 -16.76
CA LEU A 181 -10.05 -20.18 -17.21
C LEU A 181 -8.72 -20.78 -17.68
N ALA A 182 -8.66 -22.11 -17.82
CA ALA A 182 -7.58 -22.79 -18.50
C ALA A 182 -7.38 -22.18 -19.90
N GLY A 183 -6.15 -21.79 -20.22
CA GLY A 183 -5.80 -21.09 -21.46
C GLY A 183 -5.96 -19.56 -21.43
N THR A 184 -6.49 -18.95 -20.35
CA THR A 184 -6.49 -17.48 -20.24
C THR A 184 -5.14 -16.94 -19.76
N THR A 185 -4.55 -16.00 -20.49
CA THR A 185 -3.29 -15.36 -20.09
C THR A 185 -3.50 -14.43 -18.90
N ARG A 186 -2.92 -14.79 -17.75
CA ARG A 186 -2.93 -13.98 -16.52
C ARG A 186 -1.68 -13.13 -16.44
N VAL A 187 -1.86 -11.83 -16.27
CA VAL A 187 -0.76 -10.88 -16.16
C VAL A 187 -0.18 -10.87 -14.74
N TYR A 188 1.14 -10.93 -14.62
CA TYR A 188 1.85 -10.91 -13.34
C TYR A 188 3.07 -9.98 -13.31
N SER A 189 3.40 -9.36 -14.44
CA SER A 189 4.54 -8.47 -14.63
C SER A 189 5.85 -9.11 -14.11
N TYR A 190 6.69 -8.35 -13.41
CA TYR A 190 7.94 -8.85 -12.83
C TYR A 190 7.75 -9.65 -11.53
N LEU A 191 6.56 -9.62 -10.92
CA LEU A 191 6.30 -10.25 -9.61
C LEU A 191 6.09 -11.76 -9.69
N ARG A 192 6.01 -12.35 -10.90
CA ARG A 192 5.87 -13.80 -11.14
C ARG A 192 4.66 -14.46 -10.47
N ASN A 193 3.74 -13.66 -9.93
CA ASN A 193 2.52 -14.11 -9.27
C ASN A 193 1.40 -13.08 -9.53
N PRO A 194 0.33 -13.46 -10.26
CA PRO A 194 -0.74 -12.54 -10.61
C PRO A 194 -1.51 -12.03 -9.38
N ASN A 195 -1.57 -12.80 -8.28
CA ASN A 195 -2.21 -12.35 -7.04
C ASN A 195 -1.38 -11.29 -6.32
N LEU A 196 -0.05 -11.46 -6.26
CA LEU A 196 0.85 -10.45 -5.69
C LEU A 196 0.84 -9.17 -6.53
N TYR A 197 0.87 -9.31 -7.85
CA TYR A 197 0.78 -8.16 -8.75
C TYR A 197 -0.56 -7.43 -8.61
N GLY A 198 -1.67 -8.16 -8.53
CA GLY A 198 -2.98 -7.57 -8.25
C GLY A 198 -2.98 -6.80 -6.93
N GLY A 199 -2.48 -7.40 -5.84
CA GLY A 199 -2.36 -6.74 -4.53
C GLY A 199 -1.47 -5.49 -4.55
N TYR A 200 -0.40 -5.50 -5.34
CA TYR A 200 0.48 -4.35 -5.54
C TYR A 200 -0.24 -3.17 -6.23
N LEU A 201 -1.16 -3.45 -7.15
CA LEU A 201 -1.91 -2.42 -7.90
C LEU A 201 -3.07 -1.81 -7.11
N VAL A 202 -3.67 -2.54 -6.17
CA VAL A 202 -4.82 -2.08 -5.36
C VAL A 202 -4.61 -0.70 -4.70
N PRO A 203 -3.49 -0.42 -4.01
CA PRO A 203 -3.24 0.90 -3.42
C PRO A 203 -2.84 1.97 -4.44
N LEU A 204 -2.34 1.59 -5.62
CA LEU A 204 -1.88 2.53 -6.65
C LEU A 204 -3.06 3.20 -7.39
N LEU A 205 -4.18 2.49 -7.53
CA LEU A 205 -5.40 3.03 -8.11
C LEU A 205 -5.92 4.29 -7.38
N PRO A 206 -6.21 4.24 -6.06
CA PRO A 206 -6.66 5.43 -5.35
C PRO A 206 -5.59 6.52 -5.27
N LEU A 207 -4.29 6.18 -5.23
CA LEU A 207 -3.21 7.18 -5.27
C LEU A 207 -3.15 7.90 -6.62
N GLY A 208 -3.34 7.18 -7.72
CA GLY A 208 -3.43 7.74 -9.07
C GLY A 208 -4.62 8.68 -9.23
N LEU A 209 -5.81 8.26 -8.75
CA LEU A 209 -6.98 9.14 -8.69
C LEU A 209 -6.71 10.39 -7.84
N ALA A 210 -6.15 10.25 -6.64
CA ALA A 210 -5.81 11.40 -5.81
C ALA A 210 -4.83 12.36 -6.52
N ALA A 211 -3.82 11.84 -7.21
CA ALA A 211 -2.85 12.62 -7.96
C ALA A 211 -3.48 13.41 -9.12
N MET A 212 -4.38 12.77 -9.91
CA MET A 212 -5.12 13.42 -11.00
C MET A 212 -5.90 14.66 -10.53
N TRP A 213 -6.51 14.59 -9.36
CA TRP A 213 -7.28 15.72 -8.80
C TRP A 213 -6.39 16.74 -8.09
N ARG A 214 -5.37 16.29 -7.35
CA ARG A 214 -4.60 17.15 -6.45
C ARG A 214 -3.47 17.92 -7.12
N TRP A 215 -2.83 17.36 -8.14
CA TRP A 215 -1.71 18.02 -8.82
C TRP A 215 -2.20 19.21 -9.64
N SER A 216 -1.36 20.24 -9.83
CA SER A 216 -1.75 21.45 -10.55
C SER A 216 -1.49 21.37 -12.05
N SER A 217 -0.35 20.79 -12.44
CA SER A 217 0.08 20.71 -13.84
C SER A 217 -0.70 19.66 -14.64
N TRP A 218 -1.19 20.07 -15.81
CA TRP A 218 -1.97 19.21 -16.69
C TRP A 218 -1.18 17.99 -17.18
N GLY A 219 0.10 18.13 -17.50
CA GLY A 219 0.95 17.01 -17.92
C GLY A 219 1.05 15.93 -16.86
N TRP A 220 1.24 16.33 -15.59
CA TRP A 220 1.29 15.39 -14.47
C TRP A 220 -0.08 14.73 -14.19
N LYS A 221 -1.18 15.47 -14.38
CA LYS A 221 -2.53 14.88 -14.28
C LYS A 221 -2.78 13.83 -15.36
N LEU A 222 -2.40 14.12 -16.60
CA LEU A 222 -2.52 13.18 -17.72
C LEU A 222 -1.67 11.93 -17.49
N MET A 223 -0.43 12.09 -17.01
CA MET A 223 0.42 10.97 -16.62
C MET A 223 -0.25 10.12 -15.54
N ALA A 224 -0.76 10.73 -14.46
CA ALA A 224 -1.43 10.01 -13.39
C ALA A 224 -2.68 9.27 -13.90
N GLY A 225 -3.49 9.90 -14.75
CA GLY A 225 -4.68 9.28 -15.34
C GLY A 225 -4.36 8.13 -16.26
N PHE A 226 -3.38 8.30 -17.15
CA PHE A 226 -2.91 7.24 -18.04
C PHE A 226 -2.36 6.05 -17.24
N THR A 227 -1.48 6.29 -16.26
CA THR A 227 -0.97 5.24 -15.38
C THR A 227 -2.09 4.53 -14.61
N THR A 228 -3.08 5.27 -14.09
CA THR A 228 -4.21 4.68 -13.36
C THR A 228 -5.04 3.77 -14.28
N ALA A 229 -5.27 4.19 -15.53
CA ALA A 229 -5.98 3.37 -16.51
C ALA A 229 -5.20 2.09 -16.86
N VAL A 230 -3.88 2.20 -17.07
CA VAL A 230 -3.01 1.03 -17.28
C VAL A 230 -3.05 0.10 -16.08
N ASN A 231 -2.91 0.63 -14.86
CA ASN A 231 -2.97 -0.16 -13.63
C ASN A 231 -4.32 -0.85 -13.44
N LEU A 232 -5.43 -0.19 -13.80
CA LEU A 232 -6.76 -0.79 -13.74
C LEU A 232 -6.90 -1.93 -14.73
N ALA A 233 -6.45 -1.74 -15.97
CA ALA A 233 -6.44 -2.78 -16.99
C ALA A 233 -5.60 -3.98 -16.52
N CYS A 234 -4.37 -3.75 -16.05
CA CYS A 234 -3.52 -4.82 -15.52
C CYS A 234 -4.14 -5.53 -14.32
N LEU A 235 -4.79 -4.82 -13.39
CA LEU A 235 -5.48 -5.41 -12.25
C LEU A 235 -6.60 -6.35 -12.71
N LEU A 236 -7.40 -5.95 -13.70
CA LEU A 236 -8.41 -6.81 -14.30
C LEU A 236 -7.78 -8.05 -14.95
N LEU A 237 -6.72 -7.87 -15.74
CA LEU A 237 -6.01 -8.94 -16.44
C LEU A 237 -5.21 -9.90 -15.54
N THR A 238 -5.06 -9.59 -14.23
CA THR A 238 -4.51 -10.57 -13.27
C THR A 238 -5.47 -11.72 -12.97
N TYR A 239 -6.77 -11.50 -13.20
CA TYR A 239 -7.85 -12.41 -12.79
C TYR A 239 -7.81 -12.80 -11.31
N SER A 240 -7.23 -11.95 -10.45
CA SER A 240 -7.18 -12.17 -9.01
C SER A 240 -8.46 -11.66 -8.35
N ARG A 241 -9.31 -12.58 -7.90
CA ARG A 241 -10.58 -12.29 -7.20
C ARG A 241 -10.38 -11.31 -6.03
N GLY A 242 -9.35 -11.55 -5.21
CA GLY A 242 -9.03 -10.67 -4.07
C GLY A 242 -8.59 -9.28 -4.50
N ALA A 243 -7.79 -9.17 -5.57
CA ALA A 243 -7.38 -7.87 -6.09
C ALA A 243 -8.54 -7.11 -6.74
N TRP A 244 -9.47 -7.79 -7.43
CA TRP A 244 -10.66 -7.17 -8.00
C TRP A 244 -11.56 -6.57 -6.92
N ILE A 245 -11.84 -7.34 -5.86
CA ILE A 245 -12.62 -6.85 -4.71
C ILE A 245 -11.89 -5.70 -4.03
N GLY A 246 -10.60 -5.87 -3.72
CA GLY A 246 -9.79 -4.84 -3.08
C GLY A 246 -9.70 -3.54 -3.90
N GLY A 247 -9.51 -3.66 -5.22
CA GLY A 247 -9.46 -2.54 -6.15
C GLY A 247 -10.80 -1.83 -6.29
N LEU A 248 -11.91 -2.59 -6.35
CA LEU A 248 -13.25 -2.02 -6.37
C LEU A 248 -13.52 -1.21 -5.09
N VAL A 249 -13.22 -1.79 -3.91
CA VAL A 249 -13.38 -1.10 -2.63
C VAL A 249 -12.48 0.13 -2.56
N SER A 250 -11.21 0.03 -2.96
CA SER A 250 -10.25 1.15 -2.87
C SER A 250 -10.63 2.31 -3.79
N ILE A 251 -11.03 2.03 -5.04
CA ILE A 251 -11.55 3.04 -5.97
C ILE A 251 -12.84 3.66 -5.44
N SER A 252 -13.78 2.84 -4.93
CA SER A 252 -15.06 3.34 -4.43
C SER A 252 -14.88 4.27 -3.23
N VAL A 253 -14.05 3.87 -2.26
CA VAL A 253 -13.73 4.72 -1.10
C VAL A 253 -13.05 6.00 -1.54
N MET A 254 -12.04 5.94 -2.41
CA MET A 254 -11.38 7.15 -2.91
C MET A 254 -12.33 8.04 -3.71
N GLY A 255 -13.19 7.45 -4.55
CA GLY A 255 -14.21 8.17 -5.30
C GLY A 255 -15.19 8.88 -4.38
N LEU A 256 -15.62 8.25 -3.29
CA LEU A 256 -16.46 8.88 -2.27
C LEU A 256 -15.73 10.03 -1.55
N LEU A 257 -14.45 9.85 -1.19
CA LEU A 257 -13.64 10.91 -0.58
C LEU A 257 -13.45 12.10 -1.51
N LEU A 258 -13.15 11.86 -2.79
CA LEU A 258 -13.03 12.89 -3.81
C LEU A 258 -14.38 13.57 -4.07
N ALA A 259 -15.47 12.81 -4.15
CA ALA A 259 -16.81 13.36 -4.28
C ALA A 259 -17.12 14.29 -3.10
N GLN A 260 -16.91 13.84 -1.86
CA GLN A 260 -17.09 14.65 -0.64
C GLN A 260 -16.25 15.93 -0.67
N TRP A 261 -14.98 15.84 -1.10
CA TRP A 261 -14.12 17.00 -1.26
C TRP A 261 -14.65 17.98 -2.33
N MET A 262 -15.17 17.45 -3.45
CA MET A 262 -15.76 18.26 -4.52
C MET A 262 -17.12 18.86 -4.16
N LEU A 263 -17.87 18.27 -3.22
CA LEU A 263 -19.17 18.80 -2.77
C LEU A 263 -19.08 20.23 -2.24
N ILE A 264 -17.90 20.65 -1.74
CA ILE A 264 -17.64 22.02 -1.27
C ILE A 264 -17.79 23.05 -2.39
N TYR A 265 -17.51 22.65 -3.63
CA TYR A 265 -17.49 23.53 -4.80
C TYR A 265 -18.74 23.40 -5.68
N LEU A 266 -19.65 22.47 -5.37
CA LEU A 266 -20.82 22.16 -6.20
C LEU A 266 -22.09 22.90 -5.75
N PRO A 267 -22.96 23.33 -6.67
CA PRO A 267 -24.28 23.90 -6.33
C PRO A 267 -25.15 22.89 -5.56
N VAL A 268 -26.02 23.40 -4.66
CA VAL A 268 -26.86 22.59 -3.75
C VAL A 268 -27.67 21.51 -4.47
N ARG A 269 -28.16 21.79 -5.68
CA ARG A 269 -28.90 20.82 -6.50
C ARG A 269 -28.05 19.60 -6.87
N TRP A 270 -26.80 19.81 -7.28
CA TRP A 270 -25.89 18.74 -7.69
C TRP A 270 -25.40 17.94 -6.49
N ARG A 271 -25.18 18.59 -5.34
CA ARG A 271 -24.72 17.94 -4.10
C ARG A 271 -25.57 16.73 -3.67
N ARG A 272 -26.89 16.81 -3.85
CA ARG A 272 -27.81 15.71 -3.49
C ARG A 272 -27.70 14.50 -4.42
N TRP A 273 -27.31 14.70 -5.67
CA TRP A 273 -27.25 13.66 -6.69
C TRP A 273 -25.85 13.10 -6.93
N THR A 274 -24.78 13.80 -6.53
CA THR A 274 -23.39 13.36 -6.79
C THR A 274 -23.09 11.96 -6.23
N ILE A 275 -23.42 11.70 -4.97
CA ILE A 275 -23.12 10.40 -4.34
C ILE A 275 -24.02 9.28 -4.92
N PRO A 276 -25.36 9.44 -5.02
CA PRO A 276 -26.19 8.44 -5.67
C PRO A 276 -25.80 8.16 -7.12
N ALA A 277 -25.42 9.18 -7.89
CA ALA A 277 -24.98 9.02 -9.28
C ALA A 277 -23.64 8.27 -9.37
N LEU A 278 -22.67 8.58 -8.49
CA LEU A 278 -21.40 7.85 -8.41
C LEU A 278 -21.63 6.37 -8.10
N MET A 279 -22.45 6.07 -7.08
CA MET A 279 -22.72 4.69 -6.67
C MET A 279 -23.54 3.93 -7.72
N GLY A 280 -24.62 4.54 -8.23
CA GLY A 280 -25.47 3.95 -9.26
C GLY A 280 -24.73 3.72 -10.56
N GLY A 281 -23.91 4.68 -11.00
CA GLY A 281 -23.05 4.55 -12.18
C GLY A 281 -22.01 3.45 -12.01
N GLY A 282 -21.36 3.37 -10.84
CA GLY A 282 -20.42 2.29 -10.53
C GLY A 282 -21.06 0.90 -10.58
N ILE A 283 -22.24 0.74 -9.96
CA ILE A 283 -23.01 -0.52 -10.00
C ILE A 283 -23.40 -0.88 -11.43
N LEU A 284 -23.86 0.09 -12.22
CA LEU A 284 -24.23 -0.14 -13.62
C LEU A 284 -23.05 -0.62 -14.45
N VAL A 285 -21.88 0.04 -14.34
CA VAL A 285 -20.66 -0.35 -15.05
C VAL A 285 -20.23 -1.78 -14.67
N LEU A 286 -20.29 -2.11 -13.38
CA LEU A 286 -19.99 -3.47 -12.91
C LEU A 286 -20.97 -4.50 -13.47
N ALA A 287 -22.27 -4.22 -13.42
CA ALA A 287 -23.31 -5.11 -13.92
C ALA A 287 -23.13 -5.34 -15.44
N VAL A 288 -22.93 -4.28 -16.22
CA VAL A 288 -22.66 -4.37 -17.66
C VAL A 288 -21.40 -5.18 -17.93
N GLY A 289 -20.31 -4.94 -17.19
CA GLY A 289 -19.08 -5.70 -17.34
C GLY A 289 -19.26 -7.20 -17.05
N ILE A 290 -19.98 -7.56 -15.98
CA ILE A 290 -20.27 -8.96 -15.63
C ILE A 290 -21.16 -9.64 -16.68
N LEU A 291 -22.13 -8.91 -17.25
CA LEU A 291 -23.04 -9.48 -18.24
C LEU A 291 -22.37 -9.68 -19.60
N THR A 292 -21.50 -8.74 -20.00
CA THR A 292 -20.90 -8.71 -21.35
C THR A 292 -19.58 -9.48 -21.44
N LEU A 293 -18.77 -9.52 -20.38
CA LEU A 293 -17.45 -10.14 -20.41
C LEU A 293 -17.46 -11.51 -19.73
N GLU A 294 -17.43 -12.56 -20.54
CA GLU A 294 -17.44 -13.95 -20.06
C GLU A 294 -16.33 -14.27 -19.04
N PRO A 295 -15.05 -13.87 -19.23
CA PRO A 295 -14.01 -14.13 -18.24
C PRO A 295 -14.28 -13.45 -16.88
N LEU A 296 -14.90 -12.26 -16.90
CA LEU A 296 -15.32 -11.58 -15.67
C LEU A 296 -16.47 -12.34 -15.00
N ARG A 297 -17.48 -12.73 -15.77
CA ARG A 297 -18.64 -13.48 -15.30
C ARG A 297 -18.23 -14.78 -14.62
N LEU A 298 -17.39 -15.59 -15.27
CA LEU A 298 -16.90 -16.85 -14.74
C LEU A 298 -16.14 -16.66 -13.42
N ARG A 299 -15.27 -15.64 -13.34
CA ARG A 299 -14.54 -15.34 -12.10
C ARG A 299 -15.43 -14.85 -10.96
N VAL A 300 -16.45 -14.04 -11.25
CA VAL A 300 -17.40 -13.58 -10.22
C VAL A 300 -18.24 -14.75 -9.72
N LEU A 301 -18.76 -15.60 -10.60
CA LEU A 301 -19.54 -16.77 -10.21
C LEU A 301 -18.69 -17.76 -9.38
N SER A 302 -17.41 -17.93 -9.71
CA SER A 302 -16.51 -18.81 -8.94
C SER A 302 -16.29 -18.36 -7.49
N MET A 303 -16.57 -17.09 -7.16
CA MET A 303 -16.56 -16.63 -5.75
C MET A 303 -17.64 -17.33 -4.91
N PHE A 304 -18.75 -17.75 -5.53
CA PHE A 304 -19.90 -18.34 -4.85
C PHE A 304 -20.00 -19.86 -4.99
N GLN A 305 -19.07 -20.50 -5.72
CA GLN A 305 -19.10 -21.95 -5.99
C GLN A 305 -18.67 -22.82 -4.80
N GLY A 306 -18.29 -22.25 -3.66
CA GLY A 306 -17.90 -23.01 -2.46
C GLY A 306 -16.80 -24.04 -2.79
N ARG A 307 -17.01 -25.31 -2.43
CA ARG A 307 -16.05 -26.40 -2.68
C ARG A 307 -15.90 -26.83 -4.15
N GLY A 308 -16.76 -26.34 -5.05
CA GLY A 308 -16.67 -26.63 -6.49
C GLY A 308 -15.52 -25.92 -7.20
N ASP A 309 -14.99 -24.84 -6.62
CA ASP A 309 -13.79 -24.14 -7.11
C ASP A 309 -12.57 -24.64 -6.31
N THR A 310 -11.56 -25.14 -7.02
CA THR A 310 -10.34 -25.73 -6.41
C THR A 310 -9.64 -24.76 -5.46
N SER A 311 -9.59 -23.48 -5.81
CA SER A 311 -8.98 -22.44 -4.98
C SER A 311 -9.80 -22.11 -3.73
N ASN A 312 -11.13 -22.19 -3.78
CA ASN A 312 -11.98 -22.07 -2.59
C ASN A 312 -11.84 -23.30 -1.68
N ASN A 313 -11.85 -24.50 -2.28
CA ASN A 313 -11.70 -25.75 -1.54
C ASN A 313 -10.36 -25.82 -0.79
N PHE A 314 -9.26 -25.41 -1.43
CA PHE A 314 -7.96 -25.31 -0.78
C PHE A 314 -7.99 -24.41 0.47
N ARG A 315 -8.63 -23.23 0.38
CA ARG A 315 -8.72 -22.30 1.51
C ARG A 315 -9.54 -22.87 2.67
N ILE A 316 -10.64 -23.54 2.38
CA ILE A 316 -11.49 -24.17 3.41
C ILE A 316 -10.77 -25.32 4.13
N ASN A 317 -9.83 -25.99 3.46
CA ASN A 317 -9.07 -27.09 4.06
C ASN A 317 -7.81 -26.63 4.81
N VAL A 318 -7.27 -25.46 4.47
CA VAL A 318 -6.04 -24.93 5.07
C VAL A 318 -6.30 -23.97 6.23
N TRP A 319 -7.41 -23.24 6.20
CA TRP A 319 -7.81 -22.26 7.23
C TRP A 319 -9.05 -22.77 7.97
#